data_AF-A0A8H7T2V3-F1
#
_entry.id   AF-A0A8H7T2V3-F1
#
_cell.length_a   1.000
_cell.length_b   1.000
_cell.length_c   1.000
_cell.angle_alpha   90.00
_cell.angle_beta   90.00
_cell.angle_gamma   90.00
#
_symmetry.space_group_name_H-M   'P 1'
#
loop_
_entity.id
_entity.type
_entity.pdbx_description
1 polymer ?
#
loop_
_entity_poly.entity_id
_entity_poly.type
_entity_poly.pdbx_seq_one_letter_code
_entity_poly.pdbx_strand_id
1 'polypeptide(L)'
;MFTTSNTKPTHWPQTTFTRAFFIAAIVQATVVTVLESYVFGKWQAFLRPNAVQVPSSRTIPTFLTLLVFASLYSLIFIYDGLRRRSSIQISISCILNIGLIVYTAIQPSKIHTSIRSMEGSRDALNQPLVDLGMDMWGDVKIVLIVLPVVVGVLTAVMGALAWKIHGEFEWEVYRAIAGDSGMKRRFLAYQIYILLLKVDFFFIIGYIAQLAAQVLDIGSVEFIATLCAVPLIIAVLILSHFWTTRENRAGTIFTTAMLCAALGYFVYKMVVMYTWKDVHYMYEAGFTMLTLFACTSASLLFSTVVNSIVCFYNFGKGLKPYLIPNEKAESLLSYEPSMLAYNPPVVRRLSLD
;
A
#
# COMPACT_ATOMS: atom_id res chain seq x y z
N MET A 1 -47.79 -4.54 12.09
CA MET A 1 -47.28 -5.19 10.88
C MET A 1 -46.06 -4.39 10.41
N PHE A 2 -44.91 -4.61 11.03
CA PHE A 2 -43.67 -3.92 10.66
C PHE A 2 -42.88 -4.85 9.74
N THR A 3 -42.72 -4.43 8.50
CA THR A 3 -41.91 -5.12 7.50
C THR A 3 -40.47 -5.15 7.97
N THR A 4 -40.00 -6.33 8.36
CA THR A 4 -38.59 -6.66 8.52
C THR A 4 -37.92 -6.50 7.15
N SER A 5 -37.21 -5.39 6.94
CA SER A 5 -36.33 -5.27 5.77
C SER A 5 -35.19 -6.24 5.96
N ASN A 6 -35.35 -7.42 5.39
CA ASN A 6 -34.35 -8.46 5.30
C ASN A 6 -33.28 -8.01 4.27
N THR A 7 -32.48 -7.00 4.63
CA THR A 7 -31.38 -6.54 3.78
C THR A 7 -30.25 -7.55 3.95
N LYS A 8 -30.09 -8.43 2.96
CA LYS A 8 -28.87 -9.23 2.74
C LYS A 8 -27.65 -8.33 2.96
N PRO A 9 -26.52 -8.83 3.50
CA PRO A 9 -25.30 -8.04 3.62
C PRO A 9 -24.80 -7.67 2.22
N THR A 10 -25.29 -6.54 1.70
CA THR A 10 -24.86 -5.97 0.43
C THR A 10 -23.39 -5.58 0.58
N HIS A 11 -22.54 -6.16 -0.26
CA HIS A 11 -21.09 -5.90 -0.32
C HIS A 11 -20.70 -4.47 -0.74
N TRP A 12 -21.63 -3.51 -0.68
CA TRP A 12 -21.50 -2.17 -1.25
C TRP A 12 -21.49 -1.08 -0.17
N PRO A 13 -20.72 0.00 -0.37
CA PRO A 13 -20.72 1.17 0.51
C PRO A 13 -22.11 1.83 0.55
N GLN A 14 -22.71 1.87 1.74
CA GLN A 14 -24.10 2.32 1.94
C GLN A 14 -24.25 3.83 2.08
N THR A 15 -23.21 4.56 2.52
CA THR A 15 -23.26 6.03 2.66
C THR A 15 -22.71 6.72 1.40
N THR A 16 -23.30 7.87 1.07
CA THR A 16 -22.93 8.69 -0.10
C THR A 16 -21.45 9.09 -0.06
N PHE A 17 -20.90 9.34 1.14
CA PHE A 17 -19.49 9.70 1.33
C PHE A 17 -18.55 8.55 1.02
N THR A 18 -18.86 7.33 1.46
CA THR A 18 -18.06 6.13 1.15
C THR A 18 -18.05 5.84 -0.35
N ARG A 19 -19.19 6.06 -1.06
CA ARG A 19 -19.26 5.97 -2.51
C ARG A 19 -18.43 7.04 -3.21
N ALA A 20 -18.55 8.30 -2.79
CA ALA A 20 -17.78 9.40 -3.35
C ALA A 20 -16.27 9.20 -3.17
N PHE A 21 -15.83 8.72 -2.00
CA PHE A 21 -14.43 8.40 -1.73
C PHE A 21 -13.90 7.31 -2.68
N PHE A 22 -14.67 6.24 -2.88
CA PHE A 22 -14.29 5.17 -3.78
C PHE A 22 -14.25 5.63 -5.26
N ILE A 23 -15.22 6.44 -5.69
CA ILE A 23 -15.24 7.02 -7.04
C ILE A 23 -14.01 7.91 -7.25
N ALA A 24 -13.65 8.76 -6.28
CA ALA A 24 -12.44 9.58 -6.36
C ALA A 24 -11.17 8.72 -6.51
N ALA A 25 -11.08 7.61 -5.78
CA ALA A 25 -9.97 6.66 -5.92
C ALA A 25 -9.93 5.98 -7.31
N ILE A 26 -11.08 5.59 -7.87
CA ILE A 26 -11.17 5.04 -9.23
C ILE A 26 -10.71 6.07 -10.26
N VAL A 27 -11.18 7.31 -10.15
CA VAL A 27 -10.78 8.40 -11.04
C VAL A 27 -9.28 8.63 -10.96
N GLN A 28 -8.71 8.66 -9.75
CA GLN A 28 -7.26 8.80 -9.56
C GLN A 28 -6.48 7.66 -10.22
N ALA A 29 -6.86 6.41 -9.96
CA ALA A 29 -6.18 5.24 -10.54
C ALA A 29 -6.27 5.22 -12.07
N THR A 30 -7.42 5.60 -12.62
CA THR A 30 -7.63 5.67 -14.08
C THR A 30 -6.76 6.75 -14.71
N VAL A 31 -6.78 7.97 -14.15
CA VAL A 31 -5.99 9.09 -14.69
C VAL A 31 -4.49 8.78 -14.62
N VAL A 32 -4.00 8.29 -13.48
CA VAL A 32 -2.59 7.89 -13.34
C VAL A 32 -2.23 6.83 -14.39
N THR A 33 -3.04 5.78 -14.53
CA THR A 33 -2.75 4.70 -15.49
C THR A 33 -2.71 5.21 -16.93
N VAL A 34 -3.64 6.09 -17.33
CA VAL A 34 -3.69 6.64 -18.70
C VAL A 34 -2.48 7.52 -18.99
N LEU A 35 -2.14 8.44 -18.09
CA LEU A 35 -1.01 9.35 -18.28
C LEU A 35 0.32 8.59 -18.30
N GLU A 36 0.50 7.62 -17.40
CA GLU A 36 1.69 6.77 -17.35
C GLU A 36 1.83 5.90 -18.60
N SER A 37 0.72 5.35 -19.12
CA SER A 37 0.72 4.56 -20.36
C SER A 37 1.14 5.39 -21.57
N TYR A 38 0.72 6.67 -21.63
CA TYR A 38 1.14 7.59 -22.68
C TYR A 38 2.65 7.86 -22.63
N VAL A 39 3.20 8.17 -21.45
CA VAL A 39 4.65 8.39 -21.26
C VAL A 39 5.44 7.13 -21.61
N PHE A 40 4.93 5.95 -21.22
CA PHE A 40 5.55 4.66 -21.55
C PHE A 40 5.58 4.43 -23.06
N GLY A 41 4.48 4.68 -23.77
CA GLY A 41 4.42 4.55 -25.24
C GLY A 41 5.42 5.46 -25.95
N LYS A 42 5.55 6.72 -25.50
CA LYS A 42 6.54 7.66 -26.02
C LYS A 42 7.98 7.21 -25.74
N TRP A 43 8.24 6.65 -24.56
CA TRP A 43 9.56 6.09 -24.24
C TRP A 43 9.93 4.91 -25.14
N GLN A 44 8.99 3.99 -25.37
CA GLN A 44 9.21 2.84 -26.26
C GLN A 44 9.48 3.28 -27.71
N ALA A 45 8.82 4.32 -28.18
CA ALA A 45 9.08 4.89 -29.51
C ALA A 45 10.45 5.60 -29.61
N PHE A 46 10.93 6.16 -28.50
CA PHE A 46 12.21 6.87 -28.42
C PHE A 46 13.43 5.92 -28.38
N LEU A 47 13.26 4.72 -27.81
CA LEU A 47 14.33 3.73 -27.69
C LEU A 47 14.54 2.95 -28.99
N ARG A 48 15.82 2.74 -29.37
CA ARG A 48 16.17 1.76 -30.40
C ARG A 48 16.25 0.34 -29.80
N PRO A 49 16.08 -0.73 -30.61
CA PRO A 49 16.11 -2.11 -30.11
C PRO A 49 17.37 -2.48 -29.31
N ASN A 50 18.52 -1.89 -29.64
CA ASN A 50 19.80 -2.14 -28.96
C ASN A 50 19.84 -1.58 -27.52
N ALA A 51 18.91 -0.67 -27.16
CA ALA A 51 18.92 0.00 -25.86
C ALA A 51 18.58 -0.92 -24.68
N VAL A 52 17.91 -2.04 -24.92
CA VAL A 52 17.45 -2.99 -23.88
C VAL A 52 18.61 -3.57 -23.06
N GLN A 53 19.82 -3.58 -23.61
CA GLN A 53 21.02 -4.09 -22.93
C GLN A 53 21.54 -3.15 -21.84
N VAL A 54 21.16 -1.86 -21.86
CA VAL A 54 21.64 -0.86 -20.90
C VAL A 54 20.66 -0.73 -19.74
N PRO A 55 21.09 -0.87 -18.47
CA PRO A 55 20.22 -0.72 -17.29
C PRO A 55 19.42 0.59 -17.25
N SER A 56 20.01 1.69 -17.71
CA SER A 56 19.36 3.00 -17.78
C SER A 56 18.10 3.01 -18.67
N SER A 57 18.02 2.16 -19.70
CA SER A 57 16.82 2.05 -20.55
C SER A 57 15.60 1.49 -19.79
N ARG A 58 15.85 0.70 -18.74
CA ARG A 58 14.85 0.05 -17.89
C ARG A 58 14.37 0.96 -16.76
N THR A 59 15.14 2.00 -16.42
CA THR A 59 14.87 2.88 -15.27
C THR A 59 13.52 3.58 -15.36
N ILE A 60 13.24 4.23 -16.50
CA ILE A 60 11.96 4.93 -16.72
C ILE A 60 10.79 3.94 -16.68
N PRO A 61 10.76 2.84 -17.47
CA PRO A 61 9.72 1.82 -17.40
C PRO A 61 9.43 1.32 -16.00
N THR A 62 10.46 1.10 -15.19
CA THR A 62 10.30 0.67 -13.80
C THR A 62 9.55 1.71 -12.96
N PHE A 63 9.88 3.00 -13.10
CA PHE A 63 9.16 4.05 -12.39
C PHE A 63 7.70 4.13 -12.81
N LEU A 64 7.42 4.13 -14.11
CA LEU A 64 6.06 4.23 -14.63
C LEU A 64 5.21 3.02 -14.16
N THR A 65 5.77 1.81 -14.31
CA THR A 65 5.09 0.56 -13.92
C THR A 65 4.80 0.52 -12.42
N LEU A 66 5.73 0.98 -11.59
CA LEU A 66 5.53 1.02 -10.15
C LEU A 66 4.47 2.01 -9.73
N LEU A 67 4.38 3.16 -10.39
CA LEU A 67 3.35 4.14 -10.11
C LEU A 67 1.96 3.62 -10.52
N VAL A 68 1.85 2.96 -11.67
CA VAL A 68 0.62 2.25 -12.08
C VAL A 68 0.26 1.19 -11.04
N PHE A 69 1.20 0.33 -10.66
CA PHE A 69 1.00 -0.68 -9.63
C PHE A 69 0.56 -0.07 -8.29
N ALA A 70 1.17 1.03 -7.87
CA ALA A 70 0.81 1.76 -6.65
C ALA A 70 -0.62 2.29 -6.70
N SER A 71 -1.04 2.85 -7.84
CA SER A 71 -2.38 3.39 -8.02
C SER A 71 -3.45 2.30 -7.96
N LEU A 72 -3.20 1.14 -8.59
CA LEU A 72 -4.09 -0.02 -8.57
C LEU A 72 -4.13 -0.68 -7.19
N TYR A 73 -2.97 -0.84 -6.54
CA TYR A 73 -2.88 -1.36 -5.19
C TYR A 73 -3.62 -0.45 -4.19
N SER A 74 -3.47 0.87 -4.30
CA SER A 74 -4.20 1.85 -3.49
C SER A 74 -5.71 1.71 -3.66
N LEU A 75 -6.20 1.51 -4.89
CA LEU A 75 -7.63 1.28 -5.14
C LEU A 75 -8.15 -0.01 -4.47
N ILE A 76 -7.41 -1.12 -4.59
CA ILE A 76 -7.76 -2.39 -3.94
C ILE A 76 -7.73 -2.25 -2.41
N PHE A 77 -6.72 -1.55 -1.90
CA PHE A 77 -6.53 -1.28 -0.47
C PHE A 77 -7.67 -0.45 0.10
N ILE A 78 -8.11 0.58 -0.63
CA ILE A 78 -9.28 1.40 -0.27
C ILE A 78 -10.55 0.56 -0.31
N TYR A 79 -10.78 -0.20 -1.38
CA TYR A 79 -11.95 -1.06 -1.51
C TYR A 79 -12.09 -2.03 -0.32
N ASP A 80 -11.00 -2.72 0.02
CA ASP A 80 -10.98 -3.64 1.15
C ASP A 80 -11.22 -2.92 2.50
N GLY A 81 -10.71 -1.70 2.65
CA GLY A 81 -10.94 -0.87 3.84
C GLY A 81 -12.39 -0.44 4.01
N LEU A 82 -13.04 -0.01 2.92
CA LEU A 82 -14.45 0.36 2.92
C LEU A 82 -15.34 -0.87 3.16
N ARG A 83 -15.02 -2.01 2.53
CA ARG A 83 -15.76 -3.28 2.71
C ARG A 83 -15.71 -3.76 4.16
N ARG A 84 -14.55 -3.65 4.82
CA ARG A 84 -14.35 -4.04 6.23
C ARG A 84 -14.74 -2.94 7.22
N ARG A 85 -15.20 -1.78 6.74
CA ARG A 85 -15.50 -0.58 7.55
C ARG A 85 -14.37 -0.22 8.52
N SER A 86 -13.13 -0.33 8.05
CA SER A 86 -11.94 -0.09 8.86
C SER A 86 -11.51 1.37 8.77
N SER A 87 -11.78 2.17 9.81
CA SER A 87 -11.35 3.58 9.88
C SER A 87 -9.83 3.71 9.77
N ILE A 88 -9.09 2.82 10.42
CA ILE A 88 -7.62 2.79 10.40
C ILE A 88 -7.11 2.57 8.97
N GLN A 89 -7.73 1.67 8.20
CA GLN A 89 -7.33 1.41 6.82
C GLN A 89 -7.57 2.63 5.93
N ILE A 90 -8.68 3.35 6.13
CA ILE A 90 -8.96 4.60 5.39
C ILE A 90 -7.94 5.68 5.76
N SER A 91 -7.60 5.86 7.02
CA SER A 91 -6.56 6.81 7.45
C SER A 91 -5.20 6.49 6.84
N ILE A 92 -4.79 5.22 6.85
CA ILE A 92 -3.54 4.76 6.20
C ILE A 92 -3.60 5.00 4.69
N SER A 93 -4.73 4.78 4.03
CA SER A 93 -4.86 5.03 2.59
C SER A 93 -4.64 6.51 2.23
N CYS A 94 -5.04 7.44 3.10
CA CYS A 94 -4.77 8.87 2.91
C CYS A 94 -3.26 9.17 3.02
N ILE A 95 -2.57 8.55 3.98
CA ILE A 95 -1.11 8.68 4.12
C ILE A 95 -0.40 8.10 2.90
N LEU A 96 -0.83 6.95 2.39
CA LEU A 96 -0.27 6.35 1.17
C LEU A 96 -0.48 7.26 -0.05
N ASN A 97 -1.63 7.94 -0.16
CA ASN A 97 -1.86 8.92 -1.22
C ASN A 97 -0.95 10.15 -1.11
N ILE A 98 -0.59 10.60 0.11
CA ILE A 98 0.47 11.62 0.28
C ILE A 98 1.81 11.10 -0.28
N GLY A 99 2.12 9.82 -0.05
CA GLY A 99 3.27 9.15 -0.67
C GLY A 99 3.22 9.17 -2.20
N LEU A 100 2.05 8.98 -2.82
CA LEU A 100 1.87 9.12 -4.27
C LEU A 100 2.14 10.55 -4.75
N ILE A 101 1.73 11.58 -4.00
CA ILE A 101 2.06 12.98 -4.34
C ILE A 101 3.57 13.19 -4.34
N VAL A 102 4.27 12.72 -3.29
CA VAL A 102 5.74 12.84 -3.21
C VAL A 102 6.42 12.12 -4.37
N TYR A 103 5.97 10.90 -4.68
CA TYR A 103 6.50 10.12 -5.80
C TYR A 103 6.36 10.87 -7.13
N THR A 104 5.14 11.32 -7.43
CA THR A 104 4.79 12.00 -8.68
C THR A 104 5.41 13.40 -8.80
N ALA A 105 5.78 14.03 -7.68
CA ALA A 105 6.53 15.28 -7.68
C ALA A 105 8.02 15.09 -7.99
N ILE A 106 8.63 13.98 -7.57
CA ILE A 106 10.07 13.69 -7.80
C ILE A 106 10.30 13.11 -9.20
N GLN A 107 9.34 12.31 -9.70
CA GLN A 107 9.42 11.57 -10.95
C GLN A 107 9.84 12.40 -12.19
N PRO A 108 9.34 13.63 -12.44
CA PRO A 108 9.70 14.39 -13.65
C PRO A 108 11.19 14.73 -13.73
N SER A 109 11.81 15.08 -12.58
CA SER A 109 13.24 15.38 -12.51
C SER A 109 14.09 14.14 -12.81
N LYS A 110 13.65 12.98 -12.34
CA LYS A 110 14.34 11.70 -12.58
C LYS A 110 14.21 11.26 -14.03
N ILE A 111 13.02 11.34 -14.60
CA ILE A 111 12.81 11.07 -16.02
C ILE A 111 13.67 12.00 -16.88
N HIS A 112 13.69 13.31 -16.61
CA HIS A 112 14.53 14.25 -17.36
C HIS A 112 16.03 13.91 -17.31
N THR A 113 16.53 13.52 -16.13
CA THR A 113 17.93 13.12 -15.96
C THR A 113 18.23 11.83 -16.72
N SER A 114 17.32 10.86 -16.68
CA SER A 114 17.45 9.60 -17.42
C SER A 114 17.42 9.81 -18.94
N ILE A 115 16.58 10.72 -19.45
CA ILE A 115 16.53 11.06 -20.88
C ILE A 115 17.88 11.61 -21.34
N ARG A 116 18.42 12.61 -20.63
CA ARG A 116 19.74 13.21 -20.95
C ARG A 116 20.88 12.19 -20.89
N SER A 117 20.86 11.30 -19.90
CA SER A 117 21.84 10.22 -19.79
C SER A 117 21.80 9.29 -21.01
N MET A 118 20.60 9.01 -21.54
CA MET A 118 20.43 8.15 -22.71
C MET A 118 20.76 8.81 -24.04
N GLU A 119 20.50 10.11 -24.19
CA GLU A 119 20.94 10.90 -25.35
C GLU A 119 22.47 10.89 -25.54
N GLY A 120 23.22 10.89 -24.43
CA GLY A 120 24.68 10.82 -24.44
C GLY A 120 25.25 9.40 -24.61
N SER A 121 24.43 8.36 -24.50
CA SER A 121 24.88 6.98 -24.52
C SER A 121 24.97 6.42 -25.95
N ARG A 122 26.02 5.65 -26.22
CA ARG A 122 26.25 4.98 -27.51
C ARG A 122 26.54 3.50 -27.33
N ASP A 123 26.22 2.70 -28.34
CA ASP A 123 26.53 1.27 -28.34
C ASP A 123 28.01 0.99 -28.69
N ALA A 124 28.40 -0.29 -28.68
CA ALA A 124 29.77 -0.72 -29.00
C ALA A 124 30.20 -0.38 -30.45
N LEU A 125 29.24 -0.13 -31.35
CA LEU A 125 29.46 0.30 -32.73
C LEU A 125 29.33 1.84 -32.87
N ASN A 126 29.30 2.57 -31.77
CA ASN A 126 29.18 4.02 -31.69
C ASN A 126 27.86 4.58 -32.26
N GLN A 127 26.82 3.76 -32.36
CA GLN A 127 25.47 4.18 -32.77
C GLN A 127 24.70 4.74 -31.56
N PRO A 128 23.85 5.76 -31.75
CA PRO A 128 23.01 6.28 -30.68
C PRO A 128 21.99 5.21 -30.24
N LEU A 129 21.81 5.06 -28.93
CA LEU A 129 20.83 4.12 -28.34
C LEU A 129 19.39 4.65 -28.43
N VAL A 130 19.23 5.93 -28.74
CA VAL A 130 17.96 6.66 -28.80
C VAL A 130 17.80 7.39 -30.14
N ASP A 131 16.56 7.72 -30.49
CA ASP A 131 16.30 8.54 -31.66
C ASP A 131 16.49 10.04 -31.37
N LEU A 132 17.65 10.57 -31.76
CA LEU A 132 18.03 11.98 -31.60
C LEU A 132 17.15 12.95 -32.41
N GLY A 133 16.34 12.45 -33.36
CA GLY A 133 15.40 13.27 -34.12
C GLY A 133 14.11 13.59 -33.37
N MET A 134 13.85 12.93 -32.25
CA MET A 134 12.62 13.07 -31.45
C MET A 134 12.89 13.86 -30.17
N ASP A 135 12.16 14.97 -29.97
CA ASP A 135 12.18 15.71 -28.70
C ASP A 135 11.30 15.01 -27.65
N MET A 136 11.85 13.98 -27.01
CA MET A 136 11.13 13.22 -26.00
C MET A 136 10.70 14.08 -24.81
N TRP A 137 11.59 14.94 -24.29
CA TRP A 137 11.28 15.77 -23.12
C TRP A 137 10.18 16.78 -23.43
N GLY A 138 10.21 17.41 -24.61
CA GLY A 138 9.16 18.29 -25.09
C GLY A 138 7.77 17.67 -25.04
N ASP A 139 7.66 16.41 -25.47
CA ASP A 139 6.39 15.65 -25.54
C ASP A 139 5.83 15.24 -24.18
N VAL A 140 6.69 14.87 -23.22
CA VAL A 140 6.25 14.29 -21.93
C VAL A 140 6.25 15.27 -20.76
N LYS A 141 6.98 16.40 -20.84
CA LYS A 141 7.15 17.33 -19.71
C LYS A 141 5.82 17.82 -19.13
N ILE A 142 4.86 18.16 -19.99
CA ILE A 142 3.57 18.72 -19.57
C ILE A 142 2.78 17.65 -18.81
N VAL A 143 2.71 16.45 -19.36
CA VAL A 143 2.02 15.30 -18.74
C VAL A 143 2.59 15.00 -17.36
N LEU A 144 3.92 14.96 -17.25
CA LEU A 144 4.62 14.67 -16.00
C LEU A 144 4.43 15.76 -14.92
N ILE A 145 4.29 17.03 -15.30
CA ILE A 145 4.04 18.13 -14.34
C ILE A 145 2.57 18.19 -13.92
N VAL A 146 1.65 17.85 -14.82
CA VAL A 146 0.21 17.83 -14.51
C VAL A 146 -0.14 16.71 -13.53
N LEU A 147 0.58 15.58 -13.61
CA LEU A 147 0.32 14.39 -12.81
C LEU A 147 0.31 14.63 -11.27
N PRO A 148 1.33 15.24 -10.64
CA PRO A 148 1.29 15.53 -9.20
C PRO A 148 0.19 16.51 -8.80
N VAL A 149 -0.20 17.43 -9.69
CA VAL A 149 -1.31 18.38 -9.41
C VAL A 149 -2.63 17.62 -9.35
N VAL A 150 -2.90 16.75 -10.33
CA VAL A 150 -4.16 15.97 -10.36
C VAL A 150 -4.23 14.99 -9.20
N VAL A 151 -3.15 14.25 -8.92
CA VAL A 151 -3.07 13.34 -7.76
C VAL A 151 -3.23 14.12 -6.46
N GLY A 152 -2.63 15.31 -6.35
CA GLY A 152 -2.77 16.19 -5.19
C GLY A 152 -4.20 16.64 -4.92
N VAL A 153 -4.91 17.11 -5.96
CA VAL A 153 -6.31 17.53 -5.83
C VAL A 153 -7.22 16.35 -5.45
N LEU A 154 -7.08 15.20 -6.11
CA LEU A 154 -7.88 14.02 -5.80
C LEU A 154 -7.58 13.49 -4.39
N THR A 155 -6.33 13.53 -3.95
CA THR A 155 -5.93 13.19 -2.59
C THR A 155 -6.52 14.14 -1.56
N ALA A 156 -6.56 15.44 -1.83
CA ALA A 156 -7.19 16.41 -0.94
C ALA A 156 -8.70 16.17 -0.79
N VAL A 157 -9.38 15.88 -1.91
CA VAL A 157 -10.80 15.50 -1.90
C VAL A 157 -11.02 14.21 -1.10
N MET A 158 -10.20 13.19 -1.31
CA MET A 158 -10.25 11.95 -0.54
C MET A 158 -10.00 12.21 0.96
N GLY A 159 -9.03 13.04 1.32
CA GLY A 159 -8.75 13.40 2.71
C GLY A 159 -9.94 14.10 3.40
N ALA A 160 -10.60 15.03 2.71
CA ALA A 160 -11.80 15.70 3.22
C ALA A 160 -12.97 14.72 3.41
N LEU A 161 -13.15 13.79 2.49
CA LEU A 161 -14.16 12.73 2.60
C LEU A 161 -13.82 11.72 3.71
N ALA A 162 -12.54 11.38 3.87
CA ALA A 162 -12.06 10.46 4.90
C ALA A 162 -12.34 10.97 6.31
N TRP A 163 -12.24 12.29 6.56
CA TRP A 163 -12.61 12.88 7.84
C TRP A 163 -14.05 12.54 8.23
N LYS A 164 -14.99 12.67 7.30
CA LYS A 164 -16.41 12.34 7.54
C LYS A 164 -16.60 10.84 7.78
N ILE A 165 -15.97 10.01 6.95
CA ILE A 165 -16.05 8.54 7.06
C ILE A 165 -15.45 8.04 8.38
N HIS A 166 -14.40 8.69 8.87
CA HIS A 166 -13.76 8.33 10.14
C HIS A 166 -14.73 8.43 11.31
N GLY A 167 -15.52 9.52 11.38
CA GLY A 167 -16.55 9.70 12.39
C GLY A 167 -17.65 8.64 12.33
N GLU A 168 -18.06 8.23 11.12
CA GLU A 168 -19.06 7.17 10.92
C GLU A 168 -18.54 5.80 11.43
N PHE A 169 -17.31 5.42 11.05
CA PHE A 169 -16.76 4.10 11.36
C PHE A 169 -16.31 3.95 12.82
N GLU A 170 -15.78 5.00 13.45
CA GLU A 170 -15.42 4.94 14.87
C GLU A 170 -16.62 4.76 15.79
N TRP A 171 -17.76 5.37 15.43
CA TRP A 171 -19.02 5.21 16.15
C TRP A 171 -19.53 3.76 16.10
N GLU A 172 -19.37 3.08 14.95
CA GLU A 172 -19.73 1.66 14.82
C GLU A 172 -18.83 0.75 15.68
N VAL A 173 -17.51 0.97 15.67
CA VAL A 173 -16.57 0.22 16.51
C VAL A 173 -16.82 0.46 17.99
N TYR A 174 -17.14 1.71 18.38
CA TYR A 174 -17.49 2.04 19.76
C TYR A 174 -18.71 1.26 20.26
N ARG A 175 -19.77 1.16 19.43
CA ARG A 175 -20.98 0.43 19.78
C ARG A 175 -20.77 -1.08 19.88
N ALA A 176 -19.93 -1.65 19.01
CA ALA A 176 -19.67 -3.10 18.98
C ALA A 176 -18.79 -3.59 20.15
N ILE A 177 -17.98 -2.72 20.75
CA ILE A 177 -17.02 -3.07 21.82
C ILE A 177 -17.34 -2.30 23.12
N ALA A 178 -18.58 -1.80 23.26
CA ALA A 178 -19.02 -1.03 24.42
C ALA A 178 -19.07 -1.90 25.68
N GLY A 179 -17.94 -2.09 26.35
CA GLY A 179 -17.85 -2.80 27.63
C GLY A 179 -16.44 -3.06 28.14
N ASP A 180 -15.44 -3.24 27.26
CA ASP A 180 -14.05 -3.53 27.67
C ASP A 180 -13.01 -2.75 26.84
N SER A 181 -12.43 -1.71 27.44
CA SER A 181 -11.33 -0.92 26.86
C SER A 181 -10.07 -1.76 26.59
N GLY A 182 -9.85 -2.83 27.36
CA GLY A 182 -8.76 -3.77 27.19
C GLY A 182 -8.90 -4.58 25.91
N MET A 183 -10.08 -5.11 25.63
CA MET A 183 -10.38 -5.83 24.38
C MET A 183 -10.25 -4.93 23.16
N LYS A 184 -10.78 -3.69 23.23
CA LYS A 184 -10.65 -2.69 22.15
C LYS A 184 -9.20 -2.44 21.77
N ARG A 185 -8.30 -2.27 22.76
CA ARG A 185 -6.86 -2.03 22.50
C ARG A 185 -6.19 -3.23 21.82
N ARG A 186 -6.52 -4.45 22.25
CA ARG A 186 -5.96 -5.70 21.66
C ARG A 186 -6.41 -5.89 20.21
N PHE A 187 -7.69 -5.64 19.95
CA PHE A 187 -8.26 -5.70 18.60
C PHE A 187 -7.64 -4.67 17.67
N LEU A 188 -7.48 -3.42 18.15
CA LEU A 188 -6.84 -2.35 17.38
C LEU A 188 -5.38 -2.70 17.05
N ALA A 189 -4.60 -3.19 18.00
CA ALA A 189 -3.21 -3.61 17.75
C ALA A 189 -3.13 -4.70 16.67
N TYR A 190 -4.04 -5.67 16.70
CA TYR A 190 -4.12 -6.71 15.69
C TYR A 190 -4.54 -6.16 14.30
N GLN A 191 -5.48 -5.23 14.25
CA GLN A 191 -5.86 -4.58 13.00
C GLN A 191 -4.69 -3.78 12.40
N ILE A 192 -3.97 -3.02 13.22
CA ILE A 192 -2.75 -2.31 12.79
C ILE A 192 -1.73 -3.31 12.22
N TYR A 193 -1.52 -4.44 12.89
CA TYR A 193 -0.60 -5.46 12.42
C TYR A 193 -0.96 -6.02 11.03
N ILE A 194 -2.23 -6.37 10.79
CA ILE A 194 -2.66 -6.81 9.45
C ILE A 194 -2.46 -5.70 8.41
N LEU A 195 -2.77 -4.46 8.76
CA LEU A 195 -2.64 -3.33 7.85
C LEU A 195 -1.17 -3.09 7.49
N LEU A 196 -0.27 -3.16 8.46
CA LEU A 196 1.18 -3.10 8.23
C LEU A 196 1.65 -4.22 7.28
N LEU A 197 1.23 -5.47 7.50
CA LEU A 197 1.57 -6.59 6.60
C LEU A 197 1.11 -6.35 5.16
N LYS A 198 -0.08 -5.76 4.96
CA LYS A 198 -0.58 -5.41 3.62
C LYS A 198 0.29 -4.33 2.98
N VAL A 199 0.64 -3.28 3.73
CA VAL A 199 1.43 -2.17 3.23
C VAL A 199 2.88 -2.62 2.95
N ASP A 200 3.46 -3.45 3.81
CA ASP A 200 4.77 -4.09 3.64
C ASP A 200 4.84 -4.87 2.33
N PHE A 201 3.80 -5.66 2.00
CA PHE A 201 3.73 -6.40 0.74
C PHE A 201 3.96 -5.49 -0.47
N PHE A 202 3.34 -4.32 -0.49
CA PHE A 202 3.49 -3.37 -1.60
C PHE A 202 4.90 -2.77 -1.65
N PHE A 203 5.40 -2.23 -0.53
CA PHE A 203 6.68 -1.53 -0.50
C PHE A 203 7.87 -2.47 -0.71
N ILE A 204 7.83 -3.68 -0.16
CA ILE A 204 8.88 -4.69 -0.36
C ILE A 204 8.94 -5.13 -1.83
N ILE A 205 7.80 -5.43 -2.45
CA ILE A 205 7.77 -5.79 -3.88
C ILE A 205 8.24 -4.61 -4.73
N GLY A 206 7.81 -3.38 -4.41
CA GLY A 206 8.24 -2.18 -5.11
C GLY A 206 9.76 -1.99 -5.03
N TYR A 207 10.34 -2.10 -3.85
CA TYR A 207 11.79 -2.02 -3.65
C TYR A 207 12.54 -3.11 -4.42
N ILE A 208 12.09 -4.36 -4.33
CA ILE A 208 12.73 -5.47 -5.04
C ILE A 208 12.64 -5.27 -6.55
N ALA A 209 11.50 -4.86 -7.08
CA ALA A 209 11.34 -4.58 -8.51
C ALA A 209 12.25 -3.44 -8.99
N GLN A 210 12.42 -2.37 -8.19
CA GLN A 210 13.37 -1.29 -8.50
C GLN A 210 14.81 -1.80 -8.50
N LEU A 211 15.20 -2.50 -7.44
CA LEU A 211 16.55 -3.06 -7.30
C LEU A 211 16.87 -4.02 -8.45
N ALA A 212 15.93 -4.92 -8.78
CA ALA A 212 16.11 -5.92 -9.83
C ALA A 212 16.17 -5.31 -11.24
N ALA A 213 15.36 -4.29 -11.53
CA ALA A 213 15.31 -3.70 -12.85
C ALA A 213 16.45 -2.70 -13.12
N GLN A 214 16.88 -1.96 -12.09
CA GLN A 214 17.81 -0.84 -12.25
C GLN A 214 19.27 -1.22 -11.96
N VAL A 215 19.50 -2.11 -11.00
CA VAL A 215 20.84 -2.34 -10.43
C VAL A 215 21.39 -3.70 -10.82
N LEU A 216 20.53 -4.71 -10.93
CA LEU A 216 20.97 -6.08 -11.17
C LEU A 216 21.15 -6.37 -12.66
N ASP A 217 22.27 -7.02 -12.97
CA ASP A 217 22.55 -7.57 -14.30
C ASP A 217 21.68 -8.80 -14.55
N ILE A 218 21.11 -8.85 -15.75
CA ILE A 218 20.21 -9.93 -16.17
C ILE A 218 20.99 -11.24 -16.19
N GLY A 219 20.49 -12.25 -15.45
CA GLY A 219 21.11 -13.58 -15.39
C GLY A 219 22.21 -13.73 -14.34
N SER A 220 22.53 -12.68 -13.58
CA SER A 220 23.43 -12.79 -12.42
C SER A 220 22.79 -13.65 -11.30
N VAL A 221 23.63 -14.31 -10.50
CA VAL A 221 23.17 -15.08 -9.33
C VAL A 221 22.37 -14.20 -8.37
N GLU A 222 22.78 -12.93 -8.21
CA GLU A 222 22.06 -11.97 -7.38
C GLU A 222 20.67 -11.62 -7.93
N PHE A 223 20.51 -11.50 -9.26
CA PHE A 223 19.21 -11.25 -9.89
C PHE A 223 18.25 -12.41 -9.63
N ILE A 224 18.70 -13.66 -9.85
CA ILE A 224 17.89 -14.85 -9.64
C ILE A 224 17.51 -15.01 -8.17
N ALA A 225 18.48 -14.81 -7.26
CA ALA A 225 18.22 -14.86 -5.82
C ALA A 225 17.19 -13.81 -5.38
N THR A 226 17.30 -12.59 -5.91
CA THR A 226 16.36 -11.49 -5.62
C THR A 226 14.96 -11.79 -6.15
N LEU A 227 14.84 -12.39 -7.33
CA LEU A 227 13.57 -12.81 -7.89
C LEU A 227 12.92 -13.93 -7.06
N CYS A 228 13.70 -14.92 -6.62
CA CYS A 228 13.25 -15.99 -5.73
C CYS A 228 12.88 -15.50 -4.32
N ALA A 229 13.44 -14.36 -3.87
CA ALA A 229 13.09 -13.77 -2.57
C ALA A 229 11.66 -13.22 -2.53
N VAL A 230 11.11 -12.77 -3.66
CA VAL A 230 9.74 -12.24 -3.75
C VAL A 230 8.69 -13.25 -3.26
N PRO A 231 8.56 -14.46 -3.85
CA PRO A 231 7.57 -15.44 -3.39
C PRO A 231 7.82 -15.89 -1.94
N LEU A 232 9.08 -15.96 -1.51
CA LEU A 232 9.44 -16.30 -0.14
C LEU A 232 8.92 -15.26 0.86
N ILE A 233 9.10 -13.98 0.58
CA ILE A 233 8.59 -12.90 1.44
C ILE A 233 7.07 -12.91 1.47
N ILE A 234 6.40 -13.10 0.32
CA ILE A 234 4.93 -13.21 0.25
C ILE A 234 4.46 -14.37 1.14
N ALA A 235 5.12 -15.53 1.07
CA ALA A 235 4.80 -16.67 1.91
C ALA A 235 4.97 -16.35 3.40
N VAL A 236 6.05 -15.66 3.78
CA VAL A 236 6.29 -15.22 5.17
C VAL A 236 5.19 -14.27 5.65
N LEU A 237 4.77 -13.29 4.84
CA LEU A 237 3.68 -12.36 5.21
C LEU A 237 2.33 -13.08 5.40
N ILE A 238 2.01 -14.03 4.52
CA ILE A 238 0.78 -14.84 4.63
C ILE A 238 0.84 -15.73 5.88
N LEU A 239 1.96 -16.42 6.12
CA LEU A 239 2.16 -17.22 7.33
C LEU A 239 2.08 -16.35 8.59
N SER A 240 2.62 -15.14 8.55
CA SER A 240 2.58 -14.18 9.66
C SER A 240 1.13 -13.85 10.05
N HIS A 241 0.27 -13.59 9.07
CA HIS A 241 -1.16 -13.41 9.31
C HIS A 241 -1.80 -14.71 9.86
N PHE A 242 -1.55 -15.84 9.20
CA PHE A 242 -2.13 -17.14 9.55
C PHE A 242 -1.81 -17.58 10.98
N TRP A 243 -0.56 -17.49 11.42
CA TRP A 243 -0.16 -17.90 12.78
C TRP A 243 -0.69 -16.95 13.85
N THR A 244 -0.71 -15.64 13.56
CA THR A 244 -1.21 -14.62 14.49
C THR A 244 -2.74 -14.73 14.67
N THR A 245 -3.52 -15.03 13.62
CA THR A 245 -4.97 -15.30 13.74
C THR A 245 -5.30 -16.46 14.68
N ARG A 246 -4.42 -17.46 14.75
CA ARG A 246 -4.62 -18.69 15.53
C ARG A 246 -4.05 -18.60 16.94
N GLU A 247 -3.39 -17.50 17.26
CA GLU A 247 -2.63 -17.31 18.50
C GLU A 247 -1.56 -18.41 18.69
N ASN A 248 -0.99 -18.96 17.60
CA ASN A 248 0.07 -19.96 17.69
C ASN A 248 1.40 -19.28 18.06
N ARG A 249 1.84 -19.50 19.31
CA ARG A 249 3.08 -18.90 19.84
C ARG A 249 4.31 -19.27 19.02
N ALA A 250 4.51 -20.56 18.72
CA ALA A 250 5.69 -21.02 18.00
C ALA A 250 5.75 -20.45 16.58
N GLY A 251 4.63 -20.48 15.85
CA GLY A 251 4.54 -19.94 14.49
C GLY A 251 4.72 -18.42 14.43
N THR A 252 4.22 -17.69 15.44
CA THR A 252 4.40 -16.23 15.53
C THR A 252 5.85 -15.86 15.85
N ILE A 253 6.53 -16.60 16.74
CA ILE A 253 7.96 -16.40 17.02
C ILE A 253 8.78 -16.66 15.75
N PHE A 254 8.53 -17.77 15.06
CA PHE A 254 9.23 -18.12 13.82
C PHE A 254 9.06 -17.04 12.74
N THR A 255 7.83 -16.61 12.48
CA THR A 255 7.55 -15.57 11.48
C THR A 255 8.11 -14.21 11.88
N THR A 256 8.06 -13.84 13.16
CA THR A 256 8.70 -12.61 13.67
C THR A 256 10.21 -12.65 13.49
N ALA A 257 10.86 -13.79 13.77
CA ALA A 257 12.29 -13.95 13.53
C ALA A 257 12.66 -13.80 12.04
N MET A 258 11.84 -14.34 11.13
CA MET A 258 12.01 -14.17 9.68
C MET A 258 11.82 -12.70 9.25
N LEU A 259 10.86 -11.97 9.82
CA LEU A 259 10.69 -10.53 9.59
C LEU A 259 11.90 -9.72 10.10
N CYS A 260 12.48 -10.09 11.25
CA CYS A 260 13.72 -9.49 11.74
C CYS A 260 14.91 -9.77 10.81
N ALA A 261 15.02 -11.00 10.29
CA ALA A 261 16.07 -11.36 9.33
C ALA A 261 15.91 -10.57 8.02
N ALA A 262 14.67 -10.43 7.53
CA ALA A 262 14.35 -9.59 6.37
C ALA A 262 14.75 -8.13 6.62
N LEU A 263 14.42 -7.57 7.78
CA LEU A 263 14.82 -6.21 8.16
C LEU A 263 16.34 -6.04 8.15
N GLY A 264 17.08 -7.00 8.72
CA GLY A 264 18.54 -7.01 8.69
C GLY A 264 19.11 -7.02 7.26
N TYR A 265 18.55 -7.85 6.37
CA TYR A 265 18.94 -7.87 4.96
C TYR A 265 18.65 -6.56 4.23
N PHE A 266 17.47 -5.96 4.48
CA PHE A 266 17.09 -4.67 3.92
C PHE A 266 18.05 -3.57 4.34
N VAL A 267 18.40 -3.50 5.63
CA VAL A 267 19.37 -2.53 6.15
C VAL A 267 20.76 -2.78 5.56
N TYR A 268 21.20 -4.04 5.44
CA TYR A 268 22.46 -4.38 4.79
C TYR A 268 22.51 -3.88 3.33
N LYS A 269 21.49 -4.18 2.51
CA LYS A 269 21.44 -3.71 1.12
C LYS A 269 21.37 -2.17 1.04
N MET A 270 20.67 -1.52 1.98
CA MET A 270 20.68 -0.07 2.08
C MET A 270 22.08 0.47 2.36
N VAL A 271 22.85 -0.12 3.30
CA VAL A 271 24.24 0.29 3.57
C VAL A 271 25.14 0.04 2.36
N VAL A 272 24.98 -1.08 1.66
CA VAL A 272 25.76 -1.40 0.45
C VAL A 272 25.56 -0.31 -0.62
N MET A 273 24.33 0.17 -0.80
CA MET A 273 24.00 1.22 -1.74
C MET A 273 24.73 2.56 -1.45
N TYR A 274 25.04 2.88 -0.19
CA TYR A 274 25.72 4.12 0.20
C TYR A 274 27.25 4.01 0.31
N THR A 275 27.78 2.85 0.68
CA THR A 275 29.21 2.71 1.04
C THR A 275 30.10 2.36 -0.14
N TRP A 276 29.61 1.59 -1.12
CA TRP A 276 30.44 0.99 -2.15
C TRP A 276 30.53 1.91 -3.37
N LYS A 277 31.57 2.75 -3.40
CA LYS A 277 31.82 3.73 -4.48
C LYS A 277 31.87 3.07 -5.86
N ASP A 278 32.42 1.86 -5.94
CA ASP A 278 32.54 1.10 -7.19
C ASP A 278 31.20 0.61 -7.73
N VAL A 279 30.12 0.63 -6.93
CA VAL A 279 28.77 0.23 -7.37
C VAL A 279 27.86 1.45 -7.52
N HIS A 280 28.30 2.64 -7.07
CA HIS A 280 27.46 3.84 -7.01
C HIS A 280 26.96 4.31 -8.39
N TYR A 281 27.77 4.11 -9.44
CA TYR A 281 27.36 4.42 -10.82
C TYR A 281 26.17 3.56 -11.29
N MET A 282 26.02 2.33 -10.77
CA MET A 282 24.90 1.44 -11.13
C MET A 282 23.56 1.93 -10.56
N TYR A 283 23.60 2.77 -9.53
CA TYR A 283 22.40 3.33 -8.91
C TYR A 283 22.05 4.73 -9.42
N GLU A 284 22.90 5.38 -10.20
CA GLU A 284 22.89 6.84 -10.41
C GLU A 284 21.58 7.37 -11.02
N ALA A 285 20.98 6.64 -11.98
CA ALA A 285 19.71 7.01 -12.60
C ALA A 285 18.50 6.85 -11.65
N GLY A 286 18.60 5.96 -10.64
CA GLY A 286 17.50 5.53 -9.79
C GLY A 286 17.61 5.83 -8.29
N PHE A 287 18.77 6.30 -7.85
CA PHE A 287 19.21 6.28 -6.45
C PHE A 287 18.21 6.88 -5.47
N THR A 288 17.65 8.05 -5.82
CA THR A 288 16.72 8.76 -4.95
C THR A 288 15.42 7.99 -4.73
N MET A 289 14.84 7.44 -5.81
CA MET A 289 13.59 6.67 -5.69
C MET A 289 13.82 5.35 -4.96
N LEU A 290 14.94 4.69 -5.25
CA LEU A 290 15.34 3.45 -4.59
C LEU A 290 15.56 3.66 -3.09
N THR A 291 16.22 4.75 -2.71
CA THR A 291 16.39 5.14 -1.30
C THR A 291 15.06 5.39 -0.60
N LEU A 292 14.15 6.13 -1.23
CA LEU A 292 12.84 6.42 -0.64
C LEU A 292 12.05 5.13 -0.37
N PHE A 293 12.06 4.20 -1.32
CA PHE A 293 11.45 2.89 -1.14
C PHE A 293 12.15 2.06 -0.06
N ALA A 294 13.48 2.04 -0.04
CA ALA A 294 14.27 1.32 0.96
C ALA A 294 13.99 1.82 2.39
N CYS A 295 14.08 3.13 2.62
CA CYS A 295 13.85 3.74 3.92
C CYS A 295 12.40 3.55 4.40
N THR A 296 11.43 3.69 3.50
CA THR A 296 10.01 3.49 3.82
C THR A 296 9.74 2.01 4.15
N SER A 297 10.26 1.09 3.35
CA SER A 297 10.14 -0.37 3.59
C SER A 297 10.76 -0.77 4.91
N ALA A 298 11.96 -0.29 5.23
CA ALA A 298 12.65 -0.58 6.49
C ALA A 298 11.86 -0.05 7.71
N SER A 299 11.31 1.16 7.61
CA SER A 299 10.52 1.79 8.68
C SER A 299 9.21 1.06 8.94
N LEU A 300 8.51 0.65 7.88
CA LEU A 300 7.29 -0.14 7.97
C LEU A 300 7.58 -1.53 8.55
N LEU A 301 8.60 -2.22 8.05
CA LEU A 301 8.96 -3.56 8.51
C LEU A 301 9.40 -3.56 9.98
N PHE A 302 10.13 -2.53 10.43
CA PHE A 302 10.43 -2.32 11.86
C PHE A 302 9.15 -2.17 12.69
N SER A 303 8.21 -1.34 12.21
CA SER A 303 6.91 -1.16 12.86
C SER A 303 6.11 -2.47 12.90
N THR A 304 6.21 -3.31 11.88
CA THR A 304 5.58 -4.64 11.80
C THR A 304 6.15 -5.60 12.83
N VAL A 305 7.48 -5.64 12.99
CA VAL A 305 8.14 -6.45 14.02
C VAL A 305 7.67 -6.04 15.42
N VAL A 306 7.65 -4.73 15.71
CA VAL A 306 7.17 -4.21 17.00
C VAL A 306 5.70 -4.60 17.24
N ASN A 307 4.83 -4.42 16.25
CA ASN A 307 3.42 -4.79 16.36
C ASN A 307 3.20 -6.31 16.48
N SER A 308 4.05 -7.13 15.86
CA SER A 308 4.03 -8.59 16.02
C SER A 308 4.29 -8.99 17.47
N ILE A 309 5.29 -8.37 18.12
CA ILE A 309 5.61 -8.57 19.53
C ILE A 309 4.43 -8.15 20.43
N VAL A 310 3.80 -7.01 20.14
CA VAL A 310 2.60 -6.56 20.88
C VAL A 310 1.45 -7.55 20.72
N CYS A 311 1.23 -8.09 19.52
CA CYS A 311 0.23 -9.13 19.29
C CYS A 311 0.53 -10.39 20.09
N PHE A 312 1.80 -10.83 20.11
CA PHE A 312 2.25 -12.00 20.86
C PHE A 312 1.96 -11.90 22.37
N TYR A 313 2.23 -10.74 22.99
CA TYR A 313 1.91 -10.50 24.42
C TYR A 313 0.41 -10.42 24.71
N ASN A 314 -0.43 -10.30 23.69
CA ASN A 314 -1.87 -10.25 23.81
C ASN A 314 -2.56 -11.61 23.58
N PHE A 315 -1.81 -12.67 23.25
CA PHE A 315 -2.36 -14.01 23.05
C PHE A 315 -2.96 -14.61 24.33
N GLY A 316 -4.01 -15.41 24.18
CA GLY A 316 -4.72 -16.09 25.27
C GLY A 316 -5.67 -15.19 26.07
N LYS A 317 -5.85 -13.93 25.66
CA LYS A 317 -6.68 -12.95 26.38
C LYS A 317 -8.08 -12.75 25.75
N GLY A 318 -8.59 -13.77 25.05
CA GLY A 318 -9.96 -13.82 24.53
C GLY A 318 -10.20 -13.09 23.20
N LEU A 319 -9.16 -12.76 22.43
CA LEU A 319 -9.30 -12.03 21.16
C LEU A 319 -9.74 -12.94 20.00
N LYS A 320 -9.31 -14.21 20.01
CA LYS A 320 -9.58 -15.23 18.97
C LYS A 320 -11.03 -15.29 18.43
N PRO A 321 -12.10 -15.26 19.26
CA PRO A 321 -13.49 -15.33 18.76
C PRO A 321 -13.92 -14.12 17.91
N TYR A 322 -13.26 -12.97 18.08
CA TYR A 322 -13.51 -11.76 17.30
C TYR A 322 -12.69 -11.71 15.99
N LEU A 323 -11.65 -12.54 15.87
CA LEU A 323 -10.76 -12.58 14.70
C LEU A 323 -11.20 -13.62 13.66
N ILE A 324 -11.72 -14.75 14.13
CA ILE A 324 -12.29 -15.80 13.31
C ILE A 324 -13.79 -15.76 13.57
N PRO A 325 -14.60 -15.20 12.65
CA PRO A 325 -16.04 -15.28 12.76
C PRO A 325 -16.41 -16.75 12.78
N ASN A 326 -16.75 -17.26 13.96
CA ASN A 326 -17.43 -18.54 14.06
C ASN A 326 -18.86 -18.27 13.65
N GLU A 327 -19.48 -19.15 12.87
CA GLU A 327 -20.91 -19.08 12.49
C GLU A 327 -21.82 -18.88 13.74
N LYS A 328 -21.34 -19.32 14.92
CA LYS A 328 -21.96 -19.10 16.23
C LYS A 328 -21.86 -17.68 16.81
N ALA A 329 -20.88 -16.87 16.41
CA ALA A 329 -20.76 -15.47 16.86
C ALA A 329 -21.80 -14.57 16.15
N GLU A 330 -22.10 -14.87 14.88
CA GLU A 330 -23.18 -14.24 14.13
C GLU A 330 -24.56 -14.63 14.70
N SER A 331 -24.72 -15.85 15.21
CA SER A 331 -25.95 -16.26 15.94
C SER A 331 -26.09 -15.61 17.33
N LEU A 332 -24.99 -15.24 18.00
CA LEU A 332 -25.04 -14.57 19.30
C LEU A 332 -25.29 -13.06 19.15
N LEU A 333 -24.65 -12.42 18.15
CA LEU A 333 -24.90 -11.02 17.77
C LEU A 333 -26.28 -10.79 17.14
N SER A 334 -26.93 -11.83 16.61
CA SER A 334 -28.33 -11.79 16.17
C SER A 334 -29.33 -12.15 17.27
N TYR A 335 -28.87 -12.70 18.41
CA TYR A 335 -29.69 -12.99 19.60
C TYR A 335 -29.68 -11.84 20.63
N GLU A 336 -28.60 -11.07 20.73
CA GLU A 336 -28.55 -9.84 21.55
C GLU A 336 -29.32 -8.59 21.06
N PRO A 337 -29.68 -8.38 19.77
CA PRO A 337 -30.42 -7.19 19.37
C PRO A 337 -31.84 -7.15 19.94
N SER A 338 -32.39 -8.28 20.41
CA SER A 338 -33.70 -8.31 21.07
C SER A 338 -33.68 -7.89 22.54
N MET A 339 -32.51 -7.82 23.18
CA MET A 339 -32.40 -7.41 24.60
C MET A 339 -32.02 -5.93 24.77
N LEU A 340 -31.53 -5.28 23.70
CA LEU A 340 -31.14 -3.86 23.72
C LEU A 340 -32.19 -2.92 23.10
N ALA A 341 -33.40 -3.41 22.83
CA ALA A 341 -34.57 -2.56 22.72
C ALA A 341 -34.97 -2.04 24.12
N TYR A 342 -34.07 -1.29 24.77
CA TYR A 342 -34.46 -0.41 25.87
C TYR A 342 -35.32 0.69 25.25
N ASN A 343 -36.63 0.43 25.25
CA ASN A 343 -37.64 1.44 25.04
C ASN A 343 -37.52 2.37 26.26
N PRO A 344 -37.08 3.63 26.12
CA PRO A 344 -37.12 4.54 27.26
C PRO A 344 -38.57 4.57 27.75
N PRO A 345 -38.83 4.37 29.06
CA PRO A 345 -40.20 4.46 29.55
C PRO A 345 -40.73 5.84 29.14
N VAL A 346 -41.82 5.84 28.38
CA VAL A 346 -42.57 7.04 28.08
C VAL A 346 -42.87 7.69 29.42
N VAL A 347 -42.21 8.80 29.72
CA VAL A 347 -42.50 9.61 30.89
C VAL A 347 -43.92 10.13 30.68
N ARG A 348 -44.90 9.38 31.19
CA ARG A 348 -46.27 9.85 31.32
C ARG A 348 -46.18 11.04 32.26
N ARG A 349 -46.27 12.27 31.71
CA ARG A 349 -46.45 13.47 32.52
C ARG A 349 -47.64 13.20 33.43
N LEU A 350 -47.39 13.07 34.72
CA LEU A 350 -48.42 13.18 35.73
C LEU A 350 -48.93 14.62 35.62
N SER A 351 -50.11 14.79 35.05
CA SER A 351 -50.90 15.99 35.25
C SER A 351 -51.24 16.02 36.75
N LEU A 352 -50.59 16.92 37.47
CA LEU A 352 -51.13 17.44 38.71
C LEU A 352 -51.95 18.65 38.29
N ASP A 353 -53.27 18.50 38.42
CA ASP A 353 -54.34 19.51 38.42
C ASP A 353 -54.28 20.69 37.42
#